data_AF-A0A051TR83-F1
#
_entry.id   AF-A0A051TR83-F1
#
_cell.length_a   1.000
_cell.length_b   1.000
_cell.length_c   1.000
_cell.angle_alpha   90.00
_cell.angle_beta   90.00
_cell.angle_gamma   90.00
#
_symmetry.space_group_name_H-M   'P 1'
#
loop_
_entity.id
_entity.type
_entity.pdbx_description
1 polymer ?
#
loop_
_entity_poly.entity_id
_entity_poly.type
_entity_poly.pdbx_seq_one_letter_code
_entity_poly.pdbx_strand_id
1 'polypeptide(L)'
;MDRTNLHRVWKAVLIGIALIVATACYFVPVLAAAIGLFLLLTLVARYAYRDRDRYIPNLYARDTWVYDAAYRAFIGRTLSDLRRSKIPGHSLLWEASRLGPCLGDSDELVLDLGVWIGWSTRLLSDASGRMVYGFDTFSGLVEDWRLEDQVIKRGTFSLSEPLARWFMRDTGVSFQDGVPATLGYKVQFIRGSTYETLAPFLAERPAAAIRLFHMDLDTYESCLHALETCKDRFIEGSILVFDEYLVTNGEMRAFYEFQSRYELEWRYRAWGLEMLEMNVEMVAARWKRMFYYAVWISVHWFMGGGANPWAFYGRRLLRFWLGAPIGDILFRLGAAGQRKSVSIEITGLGKLGRTRNYDRDAGGAEAGILQRGDERARAADQLGDHAQ
;
A
#
# COMPACT_ATOMS: atom_id res chain seq x y z
N MET A 1 -6.15 -4.91 18.22
CA MET A 1 -6.11 -6.21 18.94
C MET A 1 -6.13 -7.29 17.88
N ASP A 2 -5.04 -8.02 17.69
CA ASP A 2 -4.94 -9.07 16.66
C ASP A 2 -5.76 -10.31 17.09
N ARG A 3 -7.00 -10.40 16.62
CA ARG A 3 -8.00 -11.41 17.04
C ARG A 3 -8.22 -12.53 16.03
N THR A 4 -7.39 -12.64 15.00
CA THR A 4 -7.42 -13.81 14.11
C THR A 4 -6.43 -14.85 14.63
N ASN A 5 -6.92 -15.76 15.49
CA ASN A 5 -6.21 -17.00 15.87
C ASN A 5 -5.90 -17.93 14.67
N LEU A 6 -6.18 -17.48 13.44
CA LEU A 6 -6.00 -18.21 12.19
C LEU A 6 -4.56 -18.71 12.01
N HIS A 7 -3.55 -17.90 12.36
CA HIS A 7 -2.16 -18.36 12.26
C HIS A 7 -1.87 -19.53 13.22
N ARG A 8 -2.39 -19.48 14.46
CA ARG A 8 -2.20 -20.56 15.44
C ARG A 8 -2.96 -21.83 15.03
N VAL A 9 -4.19 -21.67 14.56
CA VAL A 9 -5.01 -22.77 14.02
C VAL A 9 -4.31 -23.41 12.82
N TRP A 10 -3.80 -22.60 11.88
CA TRP A 10 -3.09 -23.11 10.71
C TRP A 10 -1.80 -23.87 11.09
N LYS A 11 -1.02 -23.34 12.04
CA LYS A 11 0.14 -24.05 12.59
C LYS A 11 -0.26 -25.38 13.22
N ALA A 12 -1.34 -25.41 14.01
CA ALA A 12 -1.82 -26.66 14.62
C ALA A 12 -2.28 -27.67 13.57
N VAL A 13 -2.95 -27.23 12.50
CA VAL A 13 -3.34 -28.08 11.36
C VAL A 13 -2.11 -28.65 10.66
N LEU A 14 -1.08 -27.84 10.38
CA LEU A 14 0.16 -28.30 9.75
C LEU A 14 0.90 -29.34 10.62
N ILE A 15 0.95 -29.13 11.94
CA ILE A 15 1.51 -30.09 12.88
C ILE A 15 0.69 -31.40 12.87
N GLY A 16 -0.64 -31.30 12.87
CA GLY A 16 -1.53 -32.46 12.77
C GLY A 16 -1.28 -33.27 11.49
N ILE A 17 -1.18 -32.61 10.34
CA ILE A 17 -0.84 -33.25 9.06
C ILE A 17 0.53 -33.93 9.14
N ALA A 18 1.54 -33.26 9.68
CA ALA A 18 2.88 -33.83 9.83
C ALA A 18 2.87 -35.10 10.70
N LEU A 19 2.13 -35.10 11.81
CA LEU A 19 1.98 -36.26 12.69
C LEU A 19 1.24 -37.42 12.00
N ILE A 20 0.19 -37.13 11.22
CA ILE A 20 -0.53 -38.14 10.43
C ILE A 20 0.41 -38.77 9.39
N VAL A 21 1.17 -37.95 8.66
CA VAL A 21 2.13 -38.44 7.66
C VAL A 21 3.23 -39.26 8.30
N ALA A 22 3.79 -38.81 9.44
CA ALA A 22 4.81 -39.56 10.18
C ALA A 22 4.29 -40.91 10.67
N THR A 23 3.05 -40.94 11.17
CA THR A 23 2.38 -42.18 11.61
C THR A 23 2.17 -43.11 10.42
N ALA A 24 1.70 -42.60 9.27
CA ALA A 24 1.54 -43.39 8.06
C ALA A 24 2.88 -43.96 7.53
N CYS A 25 3.96 -43.17 7.61
CA CYS A 25 5.31 -43.62 7.24
C CYS A 25 5.84 -44.72 8.17
N TYR A 26 5.48 -44.68 9.45
CA TYR A 26 5.84 -45.73 10.42
C TYR A 26 5.18 -47.06 10.09
N PHE A 27 3.88 -47.06 9.76
CA PHE A 27 3.15 -48.28 9.40
C PHE A 27 3.43 -48.76 7.97
N VAL A 28 3.83 -47.85 7.07
CA VAL A 28 4.12 -48.16 5.66
C VAL A 28 5.51 -47.61 5.28
N PRO A 29 6.61 -48.34 5.55
CA PRO A 29 7.98 -47.84 5.32
C PRO A 29 8.28 -47.49 3.86
N VAL A 30 7.61 -48.15 2.90
CA VAL A 30 7.70 -47.84 1.46
C VAL A 30 7.20 -46.42 1.17
N LEU A 31 6.22 -45.92 1.92
CA LEU A 31 5.73 -44.55 1.81
C LEU A 31 6.82 -43.54 2.17
N ALA A 32 7.63 -43.83 3.20
CA ALA A 32 8.75 -42.99 3.59
C ALA A 32 9.81 -42.91 2.49
N ALA A 33 10.14 -44.05 1.86
CA ALA A 33 11.08 -44.10 0.73
C ALA A 33 10.56 -43.32 -0.49
N ALA A 34 9.26 -43.45 -0.80
CA ALA A 34 8.62 -42.70 -1.89
C ALA A 34 8.61 -41.19 -1.64
N ILE A 35 8.28 -40.76 -0.41
CA ILE A 35 8.35 -39.34 0.00
C ILE A 35 9.79 -38.82 -0.08
N GLY A 36 10.76 -39.60 0.42
CA GLY A 36 12.18 -39.25 0.36
C GLY A 36 12.68 -39.08 -1.08
N LEU A 37 12.33 -40.00 -1.98
CA LEU A 37 12.66 -39.90 -3.40
C LEU A 37 12.00 -38.66 -4.03
N PHE A 38 10.74 -38.39 -3.72
CA PHE A 38 10.04 -37.20 -4.20
C PHE A 38 10.72 -35.90 -3.73
N LEU A 39 11.08 -35.81 -2.44
CA LEU A 39 11.82 -34.66 -1.90
C LEU A 39 13.19 -34.49 -2.56
N LEU A 40 13.91 -35.59 -2.80
CA LEU A 40 15.21 -35.58 -3.49
C LEU A 40 15.06 -35.08 -4.94
N LEU A 41 14.10 -35.63 -5.69
CA LEU A 41 13.80 -35.19 -7.05
C LEU A 41 13.42 -33.71 -7.10
N THR A 42 12.65 -33.24 -6.10
CA THR A 42 12.30 -31.83 -5.98
C THR A 42 13.53 -30.96 -5.70
N LEU A 43 14.45 -31.41 -4.83
CA LEU A 43 15.73 -30.71 -4.57
C LEU A 43 16.61 -30.64 -5.81
N VAL A 44 16.73 -31.74 -6.57
CA VAL A 44 17.50 -31.78 -7.84
C VAL A 44 16.86 -30.86 -8.88
N ALA A 45 15.54 -30.93 -9.04
CA ALA A 45 14.81 -30.04 -9.94
C ALA A 45 14.99 -28.56 -9.53
N ARG A 46 14.96 -28.25 -8.23
CA ARG A 46 15.23 -26.91 -7.69
C ARG A 46 16.66 -26.45 -7.96
N TYR A 47 17.65 -27.33 -7.81
CA TYR A 47 19.03 -27.00 -8.14
C TYR A 47 19.20 -26.68 -9.63
N ALA A 48 18.56 -27.46 -10.51
CA ALA A 48 18.56 -27.19 -11.95
C ALA A 48 17.77 -25.92 -12.35
N TYR A 49 16.76 -25.52 -11.55
CA TYR A 49 15.87 -24.39 -11.83
C TYR A 49 16.23 -23.10 -11.06
N ARG A 50 17.30 -23.10 -10.25
CA ARG A 50 17.64 -22.08 -9.26
C ARG A 50 17.72 -20.63 -9.80
N ASP A 51 17.99 -20.48 -11.10
CA ASP A 51 18.15 -19.18 -11.76
C ASP A 51 17.13 -18.92 -12.89
N ARG A 52 16.10 -19.78 -13.02
CA ARG A 52 15.04 -19.61 -14.01
C ARG A 52 13.78 -19.11 -13.34
N ASP A 53 13.26 -17.99 -13.85
CA ASP A 53 11.94 -17.42 -13.60
C ASP A 53 11.57 -17.23 -12.11
N ARG A 54 11.71 -15.98 -11.61
CA ARG A 54 11.06 -15.56 -10.37
C ARG A 54 9.63 -15.13 -10.68
N TYR A 55 8.71 -16.07 -10.52
CA TYR A 55 7.28 -15.79 -10.44
C TYR A 55 6.82 -16.14 -9.03
N ILE A 56 6.24 -15.17 -8.32
CA ILE A 56 5.65 -15.40 -7.00
C ILE A 56 4.15 -15.08 -7.13
N PRO A 57 3.28 -16.11 -7.19
CA PRO A 57 1.84 -15.95 -7.36
C PRO A 57 1.24 -15.08 -6.25
N ASN A 58 0.23 -14.26 -6.58
CA ASN A 58 -0.49 -13.35 -5.67
C ASN A 58 0.33 -12.19 -5.07
N LEU A 59 1.63 -12.08 -5.40
CA LEU A 59 2.44 -10.91 -5.07
C LEU A 59 2.82 -10.16 -6.35
N TYR A 60 3.45 -10.83 -7.32
CA TYR A 60 4.06 -10.20 -8.49
C TYR A 60 3.16 -10.52 -9.68
N ALA A 61 2.23 -9.62 -10.00
CA ALA A 61 1.15 -9.82 -10.97
C ALA A 61 1.60 -10.28 -12.38
N ARG A 62 2.92 -10.33 -12.68
CA ARG A 62 3.50 -10.80 -13.94
C ARG A 62 4.84 -11.52 -13.75
N ASP A 63 5.27 -12.21 -14.81
CA ASP A 63 6.65 -12.69 -14.94
C ASP A 63 7.61 -11.49 -14.85
N THR A 64 8.56 -11.55 -13.93
CA THR A 64 9.45 -10.42 -13.63
C THR A 64 10.39 -10.09 -14.79
N TRP A 65 10.62 -11.02 -15.73
CA TRP A 65 11.44 -10.79 -16.94
C TRP A 65 10.85 -9.80 -17.94
N VAL A 66 9.58 -9.43 -17.80
CA VAL A 66 8.98 -8.34 -18.58
C VAL A 66 9.61 -7.00 -18.20
N TYR A 67 10.22 -6.91 -17.03
CA TYR A 67 10.84 -5.71 -16.50
C TYR A 67 12.36 -5.66 -16.74
N ASP A 68 12.91 -4.46 -16.73
CA ASP A 68 14.34 -4.22 -16.85
C ASP A 68 15.13 -4.84 -15.68
N ALA A 69 16.46 -4.96 -15.85
CA ALA A 69 17.32 -5.59 -14.86
C ALA A 69 17.33 -4.85 -13.51
N ALA A 70 17.20 -3.53 -13.50
CA ALA A 70 17.26 -2.74 -12.27
C ALA A 70 15.98 -2.94 -11.44
N TYR A 71 14.80 -2.88 -12.08
CA TYR A 71 13.54 -3.13 -11.39
C TYR A 71 13.40 -4.58 -10.91
N ARG A 72 13.92 -5.56 -11.68
CA ARG A 72 14.00 -6.96 -11.21
C ARG A 72 14.87 -7.12 -9.98
N ALA A 73 16.01 -6.44 -9.93
CA ALA A 73 16.89 -6.44 -8.77
C ALA A 73 16.20 -5.78 -7.55
N PHE A 74 15.44 -4.71 -7.78
CA PHE A 74 14.60 -4.07 -6.77
C PHE A 74 13.59 -5.06 -6.16
N ILE A 75 12.73 -5.64 -7.01
CA ILE A 75 11.77 -6.71 -6.66
C ILE A 75 12.42 -7.82 -5.83
N GLY A 76 13.59 -8.29 -6.28
CA GLY A 76 14.30 -9.38 -5.62
C GLY A 76 14.80 -9.04 -4.20
N ARG A 77 15.08 -7.76 -3.92
CA ARG A 77 15.51 -7.30 -2.59
C ARG A 77 14.33 -7.01 -1.68
N THR A 78 13.23 -6.46 -2.22
CA THR A 78 12.03 -6.06 -1.48
C THR A 78 11.55 -7.12 -0.48
N LEU A 79 11.40 -8.39 -0.87
CA LEU A 79 10.93 -9.43 0.08
C LEU A 79 11.87 -9.67 1.25
N SER A 80 13.18 -9.60 0.99
CA SER A 80 14.18 -9.82 2.04
C SER A 80 14.13 -8.69 3.07
N ASP A 81 13.90 -7.47 2.61
CA ASP A 81 13.80 -6.29 3.46
C ASP A 81 12.46 -6.26 4.22
N LEU A 82 11.34 -6.51 3.54
CA LEU A 82 10.01 -6.53 4.15
C LEU A 82 9.86 -7.58 5.25
N ARG A 83 10.53 -8.73 5.14
CA ARG A 83 10.54 -9.77 6.19
C ARG A 83 11.00 -9.24 7.55
N ARG A 84 11.92 -8.27 7.56
CA ARG A 84 12.45 -7.67 8.78
C ARG A 84 11.48 -6.69 9.42
N SER A 85 10.53 -6.18 8.65
CA SER A 85 9.56 -5.16 9.05
C SER A 85 8.14 -5.72 9.26
N LYS A 86 7.99 -7.03 9.43
CA LYS A 86 6.68 -7.66 9.63
C LYS A 86 6.03 -7.21 10.95
N ILE A 87 4.81 -6.71 10.86
CA ILE A 87 3.98 -6.35 12.04
C ILE A 87 2.77 -7.27 12.16
N PRO A 88 2.12 -7.41 13.33
CA PRO A 88 0.92 -8.24 13.45
C PRO A 88 -0.32 -7.66 12.75
N GLY A 89 -0.56 -6.35 12.85
CA GLY A 89 -1.79 -5.70 12.34
C GLY A 89 -1.67 -5.01 10.98
N HIS A 90 -2.56 -4.03 10.75
CA HIS A 90 -2.58 -3.16 9.57
C HIS A 90 -1.48 -2.11 9.65
N SER A 91 -0.74 -1.95 8.56
CA SER A 91 0.32 -0.94 8.39
C SER A 91 -0.22 0.47 8.59
N LEU A 92 -1.37 0.80 7.99
CA LEU A 92 -1.97 2.13 8.04
C LEU A 92 -2.24 2.57 9.49
N LEU A 93 -2.95 1.75 10.26
CA LEU A 93 -3.25 2.06 11.67
C LEU A 93 -2.00 2.02 12.56
N TRP A 94 -1.05 1.15 12.23
CA TRP A 94 0.23 1.08 12.93
C TRP A 94 1.02 2.39 12.78
N GLU A 95 1.07 2.96 11.59
CA GLU A 95 1.74 4.24 11.34
C GLU A 95 0.95 5.42 11.89
N ALA A 96 -0.37 5.44 11.67
CA ALA A 96 -1.26 6.47 12.17
C ALA A 96 -1.14 6.69 13.69
N SER A 97 -1.15 5.60 14.45
CA SER A 97 -1.02 5.61 15.92
C SER A 97 0.37 6.01 16.43
N ARG A 98 1.36 6.12 15.53
CA ARG A 98 2.76 6.48 15.85
C ARG A 98 3.18 7.81 15.23
N LEU A 99 2.24 8.55 14.64
CA LEU A 99 2.51 9.91 14.23
C LEU A 99 2.86 10.72 15.48
N GLY A 100 4.08 11.28 15.50
CA GLY A 100 4.52 12.18 16.55
C GLY A 100 3.69 13.47 16.59
N PRO A 101 3.99 14.39 17.52
CA PRO A 101 3.42 15.74 17.47
C PRO A 101 3.72 16.41 16.12
N CYS A 102 2.85 17.33 15.70
CA CYS A 102 3.08 18.10 14.47
C CYS A 102 4.45 18.79 14.53
N LEU A 103 5.17 18.80 13.41
CA LEU A 103 6.43 19.52 13.29
C LEU A 103 6.12 21.03 13.26
N GLY A 104 6.18 21.69 14.41
CA GLY A 104 5.91 23.12 14.57
C GLY A 104 4.40 23.47 14.54
N ASP A 105 4.08 24.71 14.16
CA ASP A 105 2.71 25.25 14.06
C ASP A 105 1.99 24.89 12.74
N SER A 106 2.54 23.99 11.91
CA SER A 106 1.97 23.69 10.59
C SER A 106 0.84 22.68 10.64
N ASP A 107 -0.23 22.94 9.90
CA ASP A 107 -1.30 21.99 9.56
C ASP A 107 -0.77 20.87 8.65
N GLU A 108 -0.14 19.88 9.27
CA GLU A 108 0.32 18.67 8.59
C GLU A 108 -0.86 17.87 8.00
N LEU A 109 -0.73 17.45 6.74
CA LEU A 109 -1.75 16.70 6.02
C LEU A 109 -1.62 15.20 6.26
N VAL A 110 -2.77 14.57 6.48
CA VAL A 110 -2.96 13.12 6.42
C VAL A 110 -3.93 12.83 5.28
N LEU A 111 -3.43 12.20 4.22
CA LEU A 111 -4.18 11.94 3.00
C LEU A 111 -4.50 10.45 2.87
N ASP A 112 -5.73 10.15 2.47
CA ASP A 112 -6.23 8.81 2.18
C ASP A 112 -6.77 8.77 0.74
N LEU A 113 -6.06 8.10 -0.17
CA LEU A 113 -6.40 8.07 -1.60
C LEU A 113 -6.95 6.70 -1.98
N GLY A 114 -8.22 6.64 -2.37
CA GLY A 114 -8.95 5.40 -2.53
C GLY A 114 -9.57 4.97 -1.20
N VAL A 115 -10.86 5.26 -1.05
CA VAL A 115 -11.53 5.31 0.26
C VAL A 115 -12.74 4.38 0.30
N TRP A 116 -13.37 4.16 -0.84
CA TRP A 116 -14.58 3.36 -1.01
C TRP A 116 -15.71 3.79 -0.06
N ILE A 117 -15.96 3.05 1.04
CA ILE A 117 -17.00 3.35 2.03
C ILE A 117 -16.54 4.24 3.20
N GLY A 118 -15.29 4.67 3.21
CA GLY A 118 -14.79 5.66 4.18
C GLY A 118 -14.29 5.13 5.51
N TRP A 119 -14.27 3.81 5.74
CA TRP A 119 -13.80 3.29 7.03
C TRP A 119 -12.30 3.42 7.23
N SER A 120 -11.51 3.30 6.16
CA SER A 120 -10.09 3.62 6.14
C SER A 120 -9.81 4.99 6.73
N THR A 121 -10.45 6.02 6.17
CA THR A 121 -10.28 7.42 6.52
C THR A 121 -10.71 7.68 7.96
N ARG A 122 -11.83 7.09 8.39
CA ARG A 122 -12.35 7.23 9.77
C ARG A 122 -11.42 6.57 10.79
N LEU A 123 -10.96 5.34 10.52
CA LEU A 123 -10.05 4.62 11.42
C LEU A 123 -8.66 5.27 11.44
N LEU A 124 -8.22 5.86 10.32
CA LEU A 124 -7.02 6.67 10.24
C LEU A 124 -7.14 7.94 11.09
N SER A 125 -8.30 8.60 11.08
CA SER A 125 -8.58 9.77 11.92
C SER A 125 -8.60 9.42 13.41
N ASP A 126 -9.24 8.30 13.77
CA ASP A 126 -9.27 7.81 15.15
C ASP A 126 -7.88 7.46 15.67
N ALA A 127 -7.10 6.71 14.89
CA ALA A 127 -5.77 6.27 15.28
C ALA A 127 -4.76 7.42 15.37
N SER A 128 -4.87 8.44 14.50
CA SER A 128 -3.94 9.58 14.46
C SER A 128 -4.38 10.77 15.33
N GLY A 129 -5.67 10.87 15.66
CA GLY A 129 -6.27 12.02 16.33
C GLY A 129 -6.35 13.30 15.46
N ARG A 130 -5.97 13.21 14.18
CA ARG A 130 -5.80 14.32 13.23
C ARG A 130 -6.95 14.40 12.23
N MET A 131 -7.02 15.53 11.52
CA MET A 131 -7.89 15.68 10.36
C MET A 131 -7.34 14.81 9.22
N VAL A 132 -8.21 14.01 8.60
CA VAL A 132 -7.87 13.14 7.48
C VAL A 132 -8.70 13.51 6.26
N TYR A 133 -8.02 13.65 5.12
CA TYR A 133 -8.64 14.00 3.84
C TYR A 133 -8.72 12.76 2.95
N GLY A 134 -9.94 12.25 2.75
CA GLY A 134 -10.21 11.08 1.93
C GLY A 134 -10.62 11.46 0.51
N PHE A 135 -9.91 10.96 -0.51
CA PHE A 135 -10.18 11.23 -1.92
C PHE A 135 -10.71 9.99 -2.61
N ASP A 136 -11.88 10.10 -3.25
CA ASP A 136 -12.45 9.02 -4.04
C ASP A 136 -13.46 9.57 -5.06
N THR A 137 -13.65 8.83 -6.14
CA THR A 137 -14.73 9.14 -7.08
C THR A 137 -16.11 8.79 -6.51
N PHE A 138 -16.15 7.82 -5.58
CA PHE A 138 -17.35 7.15 -5.06
C PHE A 138 -18.19 6.45 -6.15
N SER A 139 -17.65 6.37 -7.37
CA SER A 139 -18.22 5.73 -8.55
C SER A 139 -17.43 4.50 -9.02
N GLY A 140 -16.46 4.06 -8.21
CA GLY A 140 -15.58 2.93 -8.51
C GLY A 140 -14.32 3.31 -9.28
N LEU A 141 -13.61 2.31 -9.79
CA LEU A 141 -12.35 2.49 -10.52
C LEU A 141 -12.48 3.43 -11.71
N VAL A 142 -11.50 4.31 -11.89
CA VAL A 142 -11.40 5.24 -13.03
C VAL A 142 -10.95 4.52 -14.31
N GLU A 143 -10.20 3.43 -14.15
CA GLU A 143 -9.51 2.69 -15.21
C GLU A 143 -9.67 1.18 -15.01
N ASP A 144 -9.37 0.39 -16.04
CA ASP A 144 -9.34 -1.06 -15.94
C ASP A 144 -8.11 -1.50 -15.11
N TRP A 145 -8.34 -2.16 -13.99
CA TRP A 145 -7.28 -2.70 -13.15
C TRP A 145 -6.92 -4.13 -13.58
N ARG A 146 -5.64 -4.33 -13.95
CA ARG A 146 -5.13 -5.61 -14.46
C ARG A 146 -4.40 -6.36 -13.35
N LEU A 147 -5.10 -7.31 -12.74
CA LEU A 147 -4.56 -8.20 -11.71
C LEU A 147 -4.36 -9.60 -12.31
N GLU A 148 -3.10 -10.00 -12.49
CA GLU A 148 -2.72 -11.29 -13.10
C GLU A 148 -3.37 -11.53 -14.49
N ASP A 149 -4.18 -12.58 -14.63
CA ASP A 149 -4.95 -12.92 -15.85
C ASP A 149 -6.37 -12.32 -15.84
N GLN A 150 -6.70 -11.53 -14.81
CA GLN A 150 -8.01 -10.88 -14.66
C GLN A 150 -7.91 -9.39 -14.96
N VAL A 151 -8.95 -8.88 -15.60
CA VAL A 151 -9.15 -7.44 -15.80
C VAL A 151 -10.40 -7.07 -15.00
N ILE A 152 -10.18 -6.39 -13.88
CA ILE A 152 -11.23 -5.73 -13.12
C ILE A 152 -11.58 -4.47 -13.90
N LYS A 153 -12.83 -4.38 -14.35
CA LYS A 153 -13.25 -3.32 -15.26
C LYS A 153 -13.41 -2.00 -14.52
N ARG A 154 -13.21 -0.91 -15.26
CA ARG A 154 -13.60 0.44 -14.84
C ARG A 154 -15.02 0.44 -14.25
N GLY A 155 -15.20 1.14 -13.13
CA GLY A 155 -16.46 1.24 -12.40
C GLY A 155 -16.74 0.10 -11.42
N THR A 156 -15.92 -0.97 -11.39
CA THR A 156 -15.95 -1.92 -10.27
C THR A 156 -15.59 -1.20 -8.96
N PHE A 157 -16.12 -1.69 -7.84
CA PHE A 157 -16.10 -1.02 -6.53
C PHE A 157 -16.96 0.24 -6.46
N SER A 158 -17.83 0.48 -7.44
CA SER A 158 -18.84 1.53 -7.32
C SER A 158 -19.80 1.26 -6.17
N LEU A 159 -20.15 2.32 -5.43
CA LEU A 159 -21.12 2.25 -4.34
C LEU A 159 -22.53 1.86 -4.82
N SER A 160 -22.81 1.98 -6.12
CA SER A 160 -24.08 1.53 -6.70
C SER A 160 -24.20 0.01 -6.82
N GLU A 161 -23.09 -0.73 -6.69
CA GLU A 161 -23.09 -2.18 -6.82
C GLU A 161 -23.90 -2.87 -5.70
N PRO A 162 -24.63 -3.96 -6.01
CA PRO A 162 -25.43 -4.68 -5.01
C PRO A 162 -24.62 -5.15 -3.80
N LEU A 163 -23.39 -5.62 -4.02
CA LEU A 163 -22.49 -6.07 -2.95
C LEU A 163 -22.06 -4.92 -2.05
N ALA A 164 -21.66 -3.78 -2.63
CA ALA A 164 -21.30 -2.59 -1.86
C ALA A 164 -22.49 -2.11 -1.01
N ARG A 165 -23.70 -2.05 -1.59
CA ARG A 165 -24.92 -1.67 -0.85
C ARG A 165 -25.27 -2.62 0.29
N TRP A 166 -25.03 -3.93 0.11
CA TRP A 166 -25.26 -4.92 1.17
C TRP A 166 -24.26 -4.75 2.31
N PHE A 167 -22.99 -4.55 1.95
CA PHE A 167 -21.89 -4.34 2.89
C PHE A 167 -22.02 -3.02 3.67
N MET A 168 -22.46 -1.94 3.03
CA MET A 168 -22.72 -0.63 3.66
C MET A 168 -23.78 -0.73 4.76
N ARG A 169 -24.87 -1.48 4.53
CA ARG A 169 -25.92 -1.71 5.54
C ARG A 169 -25.38 -2.41 6.78
N ASP A 170 -24.49 -3.38 6.57
CA ASP A 170 -23.95 -4.20 7.65
C ASP A 170 -22.87 -3.49 8.48
N THR A 171 -22.22 -2.49 7.91
CA THR A 171 -21.19 -1.68 8.58
C THR A 171 -21.74 -0.40 9.21
N GLY A 172 -22.99 -0.03 8.93
CA GLY A 172 -23.63 1.17 9.51
C GLY A 172 -23.18 2.49 8.88
N VAL A 173 -22.54 2.44 7.71
CA VAL A 173 -22.17 3.65 6.98
C VAL A 173 -23.41 4.26 6.33
N SER A 174 -23.66 5.54 6.63
CA SER A 174 -24.62 6.36 5.90
C SER A 174 -23.92 7.23 4.86
N PHE A 175 -24.66 7.63 3.84
CA PHE A 175 -24.18 8.49 2.75
C PHE A 175 -25.06 9.72 2.65
N GLN A 176 -24.45 10.86 2.41
CA GLN A 176 -25.11 12.15 2.17
C GLN A 176 -24.57 12.68 0.84
N ASP A 177 -25.46 12.94 -0.11
CA ASP A 177 -25.12 13.47 -1.44
C ASP A 177 -24.05 12.67 -2.22
N GLY A 178 -24.04 11.35 -2.04
CA GLY A 178 -23.11 10.44 -2.73
C GLY A 178 -21.72 10.35 -2.08
N VAL A 179 -21.53 10.95 -0.91
CA VAL A 179 -20.30 10.91 -0.12
C VAL A 179 -20.55 10.22 1.22
N PRO A 180 -19.61 9.43 1.76
CA PRO A 180 -19.77 8.81 3.06
C PRO A 180 -19.94 9.85 4.17
N ALA A 181 -20.84 9.63 5.12
CA ALA A 181 -21.01 10.51 6.27
C ALA A 181 -19.76 10.47 7.17
N THR A 182 -19.41 11.58 7.80
CA THR A 182 -18.22 11.65 8.69
C THR A 182 -18.38 10.80 9.94
N LEU A 183 -19.62 10.57 10.41
CA LEU A 183 -19.96 9.82 11.62
C LEU A 183 -19.26 10.35 12.90
N GLY A 184 -18.96 11.65 12.94
CA GLY A 184 -18.32 12.31 14.10
C GLY A 184 -16.79 12.22 14.13
N TYR A 185 -16.17 11.57 13.14
CA TYR A 185 -14.70 11.56 13.01
C TYR A 185 -14.19 12.86 12.38
N LYS A 186 -12.93 13.21 12.63
CA LYS A 186 -12.24 14.36 12.02
C LYS A 186 -11.82 13.98 10.59
N VAL A 187 -12.80 13.85 9.71
CA VAL A 187 -12.59 13.46 8.31
C VAL A 187 -13.28 14.45 7.37
N GLN A 188 -12.64 14.71 6.24
CA GLN A 188 -13.23 15.39 5.10
C GLN A 188 -13.09 14.49 3.88
N PHE A 189 -14.21 14.19 3.23
CA PHE A 189 -14.23 13.43 2.00
C PHE A 189 -14.31 14.38 0.80
N ILE A 190 -13.42 14.20 -0.16
CA ILE A 190 -13.34 14.95 -1.40
C ILE A 190 -13.80 14.03 -2.52
N ARG A 191 -14.95 14.37 -3.12
CA ARG A 191 -15.51 13.63 -4.25
C ARG A 191 -14.86 14.07 -5.54
N GLY A 192 -14.31 13.12 -6.28
CA GLY A 192 -13.78 13.32 -7.63
C GLY A 192 -12.56 12.45 -7.89
N SER A 193 -12.09 12.48 -9.14
CA SER A 193 -10.86 11.78 -9.52
C SER A 193 -9.65 12.46 -8.89
N THR A 194 -8.63 11.71 -8.50
CA THR A 194 -7.38 12.28 -7.96
C THR A 194 -6.70 13.23 -8.96
N TYR A 195 -6.87 12.96 -10.26
CA TYR A 195 -6.42 13.81 -11.36
C TYR A 195 -6.96 15.25 -11.32
N GLU A 196 -8.18 15.42 -10.81
CA GLU A 196 -8.89 16.71 -10.81
C GLU A 196 -8.88 17.38 -9.43
N THR A 197 -8.82 16.57 -8.38
CA THR A 197 -9.07 17.04 -7.00
C THR A 197 -7.81 17.32 -6.20
N LEU A 198 -6.72 16.59 -6.46
CA LEU A 198 -5.53 16.64 -5.61
C LEU A 198 -4.74 17.94 -5.80
N ALA A 199 -4.55 18.40 -7.03
CA ALA A 199 -3.82 19.63 -7.31
C ALA A 199 -4.53 20.89 -6.75
N PRO A 200 -5.84 21.11 -6.97
CA PRO A 200 -6.55 22.23 -6.34
C PRO A 200 -6.52 22.18 -4.82
N PHE A 201 -6.70 20.99 -4.22
CA PHE A 201 -6.67 20.81 -2.77
C PHE A 201 -5.33 21.23 -2.15
N LEU A 202 -4.21 20.91 -2.81
CA LEU A 202 -2.88 21.30 -2.36
C LEU A 202 -2.56 22.77 -2.63
N ALA A 203 -3.16 23.37 -3.66
CA ALA A 203 -3.00 24.79 -3.97
C ALA A 203 -3.63 25.68 -2.90
N GLU A 204 -4.76 25.26 -2.32
CA GLU A 204 -5.39 25.94 -1.17
C GLU A 204 -4.55 25.89 0.11
N ARG A 205 -3.57 24.98 0.19
CA ARG A 205 -2.77 24.72 1.40
C ARG A 205 -1.26 24.78 1.10
N PRO A 206 -0.74 25.95 0.69
CA PRO A 206 0.61 26.06 0.15
C PRO A 206 1.74 25.84 1.17
N ALA A 207 1.46 25.90 2.47
CA ALA A 207 2.45 25.65 3.53
C ALA A 207 2.33 24.24 4.15
N ALA A 208 1.29 23.47 3.80
CA ALA A 208 0.98 22.22 4.47
C ALA A 208 1.85 21.07 3.94
N ALA A 209 2.60 20.43 4.85
CA ALA A 209 3.41 19.27 4.55
C ALA A 209 2.60 17.98 4.70
N ILE A 210 2.88 16.96 3.88
CA ILE A 210 2.23 15.66 3.99
C ILE A 210 2.97 14.80 5.01
N ARG A 211 2.34 14.53 6.15
CA ARG A 211 2.91 13.70 7.22
C ARG A 211 2.70 12.22 6.96
N LEU A 212 1.49 11.86 6.50
CA LEU A 212 1.11 10.51 6.13
C LEU A 212 0.33 10.54 4.81
N PHE A 213 0.75 9.69 3.89
CA PHE A 213 0.18 9.53 2.57
C PHE A 213 -0.24 8.07 2.42
N HIS A 214 -1.54 7.80 2.39
CA HIS A 214 -2.07 6.47 2.14
C HIS A 214 -2.51 6.33 0.68
N MET A 215 -2.01 5.29 0.01
CA MET A 215 -2.19 5.00 -1.41
C MET A 215 -2.92 3.67 -1.59
N ASP A 216 -4.14 3.74 -2.12
CA ASP A 216 -5.02 2.61 -2.43
C ASP A 216 -5.75 2.89 -3.77
N LEU A 217 -4.96 3.19 -4.81
CA LEU A 217 -5.48 3.59 -6.13
C LEU A 217 -5.43 2.48 -7.19
N ASP A 218 -4.91 1.31 -6.84
CA ASP A 218 -4.76 0.09 -7.63
C ASP A 218 -3.91 0.20 -8.93
N THR A 219 -4.13 1.23 -9.74
CA THR A 219 -3.50 1.42 -11.06
C THR A 219 -2.21 2.21 -10.98
N TYR A 220 -1.24 1.81 -11.82
CA TYR A 220 0.08 2.45 -11.89
C TYR A 220 -0.02 3.94 -12.22
N GLU A 221 -0.85 4.29 -13.21
CA GLU A 221 -1.05 5.64 -13.70
C GLU A 221 -1.59 6.55 -12.60
N SER A 222 -2.63 6.09 -11.87
CA SER A 222 -3.22 6.83 -10.75
C SER A 222 -2.25 7.00 -9.59
N CYS A 223 -1.51 5.95 -9.25
CA CYS A 223 -0.48 5.98 -8.21
C CYS A 223 0.65 6.98 -8.54
N LEU A 224 1.18 6.91 -9.77
CA LEU A 224 2.25 7.79 -10.21
C LEU A 224 1.77 9.25 -10.27
N HIS A 225 0.56 9.49 -10.78
CA HIS A 225 -0.03 10.83 -10.79
C HIS A 225 -0.13 11.40 -9.38
N ALA A 226 -0.63 10.62 -8.41
CA ALA A 226 -0.75 11.10 -7.04
C ALA A 226 0.61 11.42 -6.39
N LEU A 227 1.63 10.58 -6.60
CA LEU A 227 2.99 10.84 -6.13
C LEU A 227 3.58 12.11 -6.75
N GLU A 228 3.45 12.28 -8.06
CA GLU A 228 3.98 13.46 -8.77
C GLU A 228 3.29 14.75 -8.37
N THR A 229 1.96 14.72 -8.18
CA THR A 229 1.18 15.88 -7.72
C THR A 229 1.54 16.27 -6.27
N CYS A 230 1.87 15.29 -5.42
CA CYS A 230 2.24 15.53 -4.02
C CYS A 230 3.74 15.75 -3.77
N LYS A 231 4.60 15.67 -4.79
CA LYS A 231 6.06 15.65 -4.62
C LYS A 231 6.61 16.83 -3.81
N ASP A 232 6.07 18.03 -4.04
CA ASP A 232 6.50 19.28 -3.42
C ASP A 232 5.90 19.47 -2.02
N ARG A 233 5.25 18.43 -1.46
CA ARG A 233 4.64 18.42 -0.13
C ARG A 233 5.24 17.36 0.79
N PHE A 234 6.02 16.42 0.24
CA PHE A 234 6.76 15.46 1.07
C PHE A 234 7.91 16.14 1.81
N ILE A 235 8.18 15.67 3.02
CA ILE A 235 9.25 16.11 3.90
C ILE A 235 10.02 14.90 4.42
N GLU A 236 11.19 15.12 4.99
CA GLU A 236 11.87 14.06 5.73
C GLU A 236 11.00 13.62 6.91
N GLY A 237 10.86 12.32 7.06
CA GLY A 237 9.94 11.69 7.99
C GLY A 237 8.54 11.43 7.42
N SER A 238 8.16 11.95 6.24
CA SER A 238 6.89 11.61 5.59
C SER A 238 6.73 10.10 5.44
N ILE A 239 5.56 9.59 5.84
CA ILE A 239 5.25 8.15 5.78
C ILE A 239 4.31 7.90 4.62
N LEU A 240 4.72 7.03 3.69
CA LEU A 240 3.91 6.55 2.58
C LEU A 240 3.45 5.14 2.91
N VAL A 241 2.14 4.89 2.88
CA VAL A 241 1.54 3.58 3.11
C VAL A 241 0.83 3.16 1.83
N PHE A 242 1.14 1.97 1.36
CA PHE A 242 0.70 1.38 0.09
C PHE A 242 -0.14 0.15 0.41
N ASP A 243 -1.41 0.06 0.00
CA ASP A 243 -2.26 -1.09 0.36
C ASP A 243 -1.89 -2.36 -0.43
N GLU A 244 -1.62 -2.19 -1.73
CA GLU A 244 -1.29 -3.26 -2.66
C GLU A 244 0.16 -3.20 -3.15
N TYR A 245 1.10 -2.82 -2.28
CA TYR A 245 2.50 -2.57 -2.63
C TYR A 245 3.19 -3.71 -3.37
N LEU A 246 2.80 -4.96 -3.14
CA LEU A 246 3.49 -6.10 -3.74
C LEU A 246 3.16 -6.28 -5.24
N VAL A 247 2.08 -5.65 -5.73
CA VAL A 247 1.66 -5.68 -7.13
C VAL A 247 2.67 -4.98 -8.03
N THR A 248 3.47 -5.78 -8.75
CA THR A 248 4.62 -5.30 -9.54
C THR A 248 4.32 -4.36 -10.68
N ASN A 249 3.11 -4.37 -11.21
CA ASN A 249 2.69 -3.51 -12.31
C ASN A 249 1.88 -2.29 -11.83
N GLY A 250 1.67 -2.12 -10.53
CA GLY A 250 0.88 -1.04 -9.94
C GLY A 250 1.74 -0.17 -9.02
N GLU A 251 1.36 -0.10 -7.75
CA GLU A 251 1.97 0.72 -6.70
C GLU A 251 3.49 0.58 -6.59
N MET A 252 4.01 -0.67 -6.60
CA MET A 252 5.47 -0.90 -6.50
C MET A 252 6.23 -0.17 -7.61
N ARG A 253 5.68 -0.22 -8.82
CA ARG A 253 6.32 0.35 -10.00
C ARG A 253 6.25 1.86 -9.97
N ALA A 254 5.09 2.41 -9.63
CA ALA A 254 4.91 3.85 -9.49
C ALA A 254 5.90 4.42 -8.47
N PHE A 255 6.01 3.76 -7.29
CA PHE A 255 6.99 4.15 -6.28
C PHE A 255 8.43 3.99 -6.77
N TYR A 256 8.79 2.86 -7.40
CA TYR A 256 10.14 2.61 -7.89
C TYR A 256 10.60 3.66 -8.90
N GLU A 257 9.74 4.03 -9.87
CA GLU A 257 10.06 5.05 -10.86
C GLU A 257 10.17 6.45 -10.20
N PHE A 258 9.26 6.78 -9.29
CA PHE A 258 9.27 8.04 -8.54
C PHE A 258 10.54 8.21 -7.69
N GLN A 259 10.87 7.22 -6.85
CA GLN A 259 12.06 7.28 -5.99
C GLN A 259 13.35 7.31 -6.81
N SER A 260 13.40 6.60 -7.94
CA SER A 260 14.58 6.62 -8.85
C SER A 260 14.76 7.98 -9.49
N ARG A 261 13.66 8.60 -9.96
CA ARG A 261 13.67 9.90 -10.64
C ARG A 261 14.21 10.99 -9.74
N TYR A 262 13.75 11.02 -8.49
CA TYR A 262 14.09 12.06 -7.52
C TYR A 262 15.25 11.69 -6.59
N GLU A 263 15.83 10.49 -6.75
CA GLU A 263 16.93 9.98 -5.91
C GLU A 263 16.57 10.05 -4.42
N LEU A 264 15.36 9.63 -4.06
CA LEU A 264 14.90 9.65 -2.68
C LEU A 264 15.69 8.66 -1.83
N GLU A 265 16.00 9.08 -0.61
CA GLU A 265 16.44 8.17 0.44
C GLU A 265 15.21 7.76 1.26
N TRP A 266 15.05 6.46 1.47
CA TRP A 266 13.86 5.92 2.13
C TRP A 266 14.17 4.58 2.80
N ARG A 267 13.28 4.15 3.70
CA ARG A 267 13.36 2.84 4.36
C ARG A 267 11.99 2.21 4.56
N TYR A 268 11.94 0.87 4.52
CA TYR A 268 10.75 0.11 4.91
C TYR A 268 10.54 0.16 6.43
N ARG A 269 9.31 0.42 6.85
CA ARG A 269 8.92 0.59 8.26
C ARG A 269 8.08 -0.57 8.77
N ALA A 270 7.01 -0.89 8.05
CA ALA A 270 6.10 -1.94 8.44
C ALA A 270 5.57 -2.69 7.22
N TRP A 271 5.27 -3.96 7.44
CA TRP A 271 4.58 -4.82 6.49
C TRP A 271 3.46 -5.56 7.21
N GLY A 272 2.23 -5.20 6.83
CA GLY A 272 1.01 -5.49 7.57
C GLY A 272 -0.07 -6.16 6.73
N LEU A 273 -1.24 -6.29 7.33
CA LEU A 273 -2.48 -6.73 6.66
C LEU A 273 -3.04 -5.60 5.79
N GLU A 274 -3.67 -5.96 4.67
CA GLU A 274 -4.40 -5.02 3.78
C GLU A 274 -5.62 -4.40 4.46
N MET A 275 -6.11 -3.30 3.88
CA MET A 275 -7.15 -2.49 4.49
C MET A 275 -8.56 -3.06 4.35
N LEU A 276 -8.82 -3.85 3.31
CA LEU A 276 -10.12 -4.49 3.10
C LEU A 276 -10.56 -5.35 4.30
N GLU A 277 -9.60 -5.98 5.00
CA GLU A 277 -9.88 -6.74 6.22
C GLU A 277 -10.48 -5.85 7.34
N MET A 278 -10.12 -4.56 7.42
CA MET A 278 -10.66 -3.60 8.39
C MET A 278 -12.13 -3.28 8.12
N ASN A 279 -12.53 -3.20 6.85
CA ASN A 279 -13.92 -2.98 6.46
C ASN A 279 -14.83 -4.08 7.01
N VAL A 280 -14.36 -5.34 7.00
CA VAL A 280 -15.09 -6.49 7.55
C VAL A 280 -15.20 -6.39 9.07
N GLU A 281 -14.18 -5.90 9.76
CA GLU A 281 -14.22 -5.71 11.22
C GLU A 281 -15.34 -4.76 11.67
N MET A 282 -15.70 -3.78 10.83
CA MET A 282 -16.75 -2.79 11.10
C MET A 282 -18.17 -3.33 10.90
N VAL A 283 -18.34 -4.57 10.44
CA VAL A 283 -19.66 -5.21 10.35
C VAL A 283 -20.23 -5.42 11.75
N ALA A 284 -21.38 -4.80 12.05
CA ALA A 284 -21.95 -4.77 13.39
C ALA A 284 -22.20 -6.19 13.95
N ALA A 285 -22.87 -7.04 13.17
CA ALA A 285 -23.24 -8.39 13.58
C ALA A 285 -22.05 -9.36 13.54
N ARG A 286 -21.71 -9.95 14.69
CA ARG A 286 -20.57 -10.91 14.83
C ARG A 286 -20.69 -12.13 13.92
N TRP A 287 -21.89 -12.68 13.73
CA TRP A 287 -22.09 -13.84 12.87
C TRP A 287 -21.90 -13.49 11.38
N LYS A 288 -22.30 -12.27 10.97
CA LYS A 288 -22.07 -11.76 9.62
C LYS A 288 -20.58 -11.56 9.36
N ARG A 289 -19.81 -11.07 10.34
CA ARG A 289 -18.35 -11.02 10.25
C ARG A 289 -17.75 -12.39 9.92
N MET A 290 -18.16 -13.42 10.66
CA MET A 290 -17.70 -14.80 10.38
C MET A 290 -18.09 -15.26 8.97
N PHE A 291 -19.30 -14.93 8.52
CA PHE A 291 -19.75 -15.21 7.16
C PHE A 291 -18.91 -14.48 6.10
N TYR A 292 -18.65 -13.18 6.26
CA TYR A 292 -17.80 -12.42 5.34
C TYR A 292 -16.37 -12.96 5.30
N TYR A 293 -15.77 -13.29 6.45
CA TYR A 293 -14.47 -13.95 6.45
C TYR A 293 -14.51 -15.31 5.73
N ALA A 294 -15.56 -16.11 5.93
CA ALA A 294 -15.70 -17.39 5.24
C ALA A 294 -15.89 -17.24 3.73
N VAL A 295 -16.72 -16.28 3.29
CA VAL A 295 -16.91 -15.94 1.88
C VAL A 295 -15.61 -15.42 1.28
N TRP A 296 -14.89 -14.54 1.98
CA TRP A 296 -13.65 -13.96 1.49
C TRP A 296 -12.53 -15.01 1.38
N ILE A 297 -12.38 -15.89 2.37
CA ILE A 297 -11.48 -17.05 2.29
C ILE A 297 -11.87 -17.94 1.10
N SER A 298 -13.18 -18.14 0.88
CA SER A 298 -13.70 -18.94 -0.23
C SER A 298 -13.42 -18.26 -1.58
N VAL A 299 -13.75 -16.99 -1.77
CA VAL A 299 -13.48 -16.21 -2.98
C VAL A 299 -11.98 -16.20 -3.27
N HIS A 300 -11.13 -16.05 -2.26
CA HIS A 300 -9.68 -16.13 -2.46
C HIS A 300 -9.24 -17.52 -2.92
N TRP A 301 -9.74 -18.58 -2.28
CA TRP A 301 -9.49 -19.94 -2.74
C TRP A 301 -10.01 -20.14 -4.16
N PHE A 302 -11.18 -19.61 -4.52
CA PHE A 302 -11.83 -19.83 -5.81
C PHE A 302 -11.32 -18.94 -6.96
N MET A 303 -10.98 -17.68 -6.70
CA MET A 303 -10.58 -16.68 -7.68
C MET A 303 -9.07 -16.38 -7.69
N GLY A 304 -8.36 -16.56 -6.58
CA GLY A 304 -6.89 -16.39 -6.48
C GLY A 304 -6.08 -17.58 -7.01
N GLY A 305 -6.63 -18.31 -7.99
CA GLY A 305 -5.99 -19.47 -8.60
C GLY A 305 -5.91 -20.73 -7.72
N GLY A 306 -6.63 -20.79 -6.59
CA GLY A 306 -6.54 -21.89 -5.62
C GLY A 306 -7.55 -23.04 -5.79
N ALA A 307 -8.64 -22.88 -6.53
CA ALA A 307 -9.75 -23.85 -6.53
C ALA A 307 -9.72 -24.85 -7.67
N ASN A 308 -8.73 -24.77 -8.56
CA ASN A 308 -8.41 -25.95 -9.32
C ASN A 308 -7.37 -26.73 -8.50
N PRO A 309 -7.66 -27.92 -7.96
CA PRO A 309 -6.62 -28.79 -7.41
C PRO A 309 -5.51 -29.09 -8.45
N TRP A 310 -5.79 -28.89 -9.75
CA TRP A 310 -4.82 -28.92 -10.83
C TRP A 310 -4.03 -27.60 -11.03
N ALA A 311 -4.39 -26.48 -10.40
CA ALA A 311 -3.60 -25.24 -10.44
C ALA A 311 -2.25 -25.39 -9.69
N PHE A 312 -2.15 -26.34 -8.76
CA PHE A 312 -0.86 -26.77 -8.19
C PHE A 312 0.11 -27.27 -9.27
N TYR A 313 -0.42 -27.84 -10.35
CA TYR A 313 0.31 -28.31 -11.53
C TYR A 313 0.40 -27.26 -12.66
N GLY A 314 -0.11 -26.04 -12.43
CA GLY A 314 0.05 -24.94 -13.38
C GLY A 314 1.54 -24.63 -13.56
N ARG A 315 1.99 -24.46 -14.82
CA ARG A 315 3.40 -24.16 -15.15
C ARG A 315 3.98 -23.03 -14.29
N ARG A 316 3.17 -22.02 -13.95
CA ARG A 316 3.57 -20.88 -13.12
C ARG A 316 3.78 -21.23 -11.63
N LEU A 317 2.93 -22.07 -11.05
CA LEU A 317 3.10 -22.52 -9.66
C LEU A 317 4.31 -23.44 -9.54
N LEU A 318 4.52 -24.32 -10.52
CA LEU A 318 5.72 -25.16 -10.59
C LEU A 318 6.99 -24.30 -10.68
N ARG A 319 7.00 -23.24 -11.49
CA ARG A 319 8.11 -22.25 -11.53
C ARG A 319 8.37 -21.63 -10.17
N PHE A 320 7.33 -21.23 -9.44
CA PHE A 320 7.47 -20.73 -8.07
C PHE A 320 8.10 -21.79 -7.14
N TRP A 321 7.53 -22.99 -7.08
CA TRP A 321 8.00 -24.06 -6.19
C TRP A 321 9.40 -24.57 -6.54
N LEU A 322 9.87 -24.38 -7.78
CA LEU A 322 11.19 -24.78 -8.24
C LEU A 322 12.24 -23.66 -8.16
N GLY A 323 11.86 -22.41 -8.46
CA GLY A 323 12.78 -21.27 -8.56
C GLY A 323 12.78 -20.32 -7.36
N ALA A 324 11.72 -20.30 -6.53
CA ALA A 324 11.63 -19.34 -5.43
C ALA A 324 12.59 -19.72 -4.27
N PRO A 325 13.27 -18.76 -3.64
CA PRO A 325 14.03 -18.98 -2.40
C PRO A 325 13.20 -19.69 -1.32
N ILE A 326 13.85 -20.51 -0.49
CA ILE A 326 13.17 -21.24 0.59
C ILE A 326 12.44 -20.27 1.53
N GLY A 327 13.02 -19.08 1.78
CA GLY A 327 12.39 -18.03 2.56
C GLY A 327 11.07 -17.54 1.95
N ASP A 328 10.95 -17.48 0.63
CA ASP A 328 9.76 -17.03 -0.10
C ASP A 328 8.66 -18.09 -0.08
N ILE A 329 9.05 -19.36 -0.12
CA ILE A 329 8.16 -20.50 0.03
C ILE A 329 7.60 -20.60 1.45
N LEU A 330 8.48 -20.56 2.45
CA LEU A 330 8.09 -20.54 3.86
C LEU A 330 7.24 -19.31 4.18
N PHE A 331 7.53 -18.18 3.54
CA PHE A 331 6.71 -16.98 3.61
C PHE A 331 5.30 -17.23 3.07
N ARG A 332 5.16 -17.80 1.86
CA ARG A 332 3.85 -18.13 1.28
C ARG A 332 3.04 -19.11 2.14
N LEU A 333 3.70 -20.11 2.72
CA LEU A 333 3.06 -21.09 3.60
C LEU A 333 2.72 -20.54 4.99
N GLY A 334 3.45 -19.52 5.46
CA GLY A 334 3.30 -18.90 6.77
C GLY A 334 2.43 -17.65 6.81
N ALA A 335 2.06 -17.09 5.65
CA ALA A 335 1.13 -15.97 5.54
C ALA A 335 -0.32 -16.46 5.62
N ALA A 336 -0.85 -16.57 6.84
CA ALA A 336 -2.30 -16.54 7.05
C ALA A 336 -2.73 -15.06 7.15
N GLY A 337 -3.57 -14.59 6.21
CA GLY A 337 -3.97 -13.18 6.04
C GLY A 337 -3.25 -12.50 4.86
N GLN A 338 -3.96 -11.66 4.09
CA GLN A 338 -3.36 -11.01 2.91
C GLN A 338 -2.49 -9.85 3.36
N ARG A 339 -1.18 -10.11 3.44
CA ARG A 339 -0.17 -9.11 3.80
C ARG A 339 0.42 -8.49 2.55
N LYS A 340 -0.28 -7.51 1.99
CA LYS A 340 0.18 -6.74 0.85
C LYS A 340 0.63 -5.33 1.24
N SER A 341 0.08 -4.81 2.34
CA SER A 341 0.27 -3.42 2.69
C SER A 341 1.62 -3.13 3.32
N VAL A 342 2.31 -2.12 2.80
CA VAL A 342 3.67 -1.73 3.18
C VAL A 342 3.73 -0.26 3.53
N SER A 343 4.42 0.07 4.62
CA SER A 343 4.78 1.45 4.94
C SER A 343 6.27 1.73 4.68
N ILE A 344 6.52 2.92 4.16
CA ILE A 344 7.82 3.45 3.82
C ILE A 344 7.96 4.84 4.46
N GLU A 345 9.14 5.14 4.98
CA GLU A 345 9.48 6.47 5.47
C GLU A 345 10.52 7.10 4.54
N ILE A 346 10.27 8.34 4.14
CA ILE A 346 11.24 9.16 3.42
C ILE A 346 12.28 9.66 4.42
N THR A 347 13.54 9.28 4.24
CA THR A 347 14.65 9.69 5.11
C THR A 347 15.48 10.82 4.51
N GLY A 348 15.36 11.05 3.20
CA GLY A 348 16.05 12.13 2.51
C GLY A 348 15.36 12.46 1.18
N LEU A 349 15.29 13.75 0.86
CA LEU A 349 14.53 14.25 -0.30
C LEU A 349 15.31 14.24 -1.62
N GLY A 350 16.60 13.87 -1.61
CA GLY A 350 17.42 13.81 -2.82
C GLY A 350 17.33 15.08 -3.67
N LYS A 351 16.91 14.94 -4.94
CA LYS A 351 16.71 16.07 -5.86
C LYS A 351 15.58 17.00 -5.44
N LEU A 352 14.51 16.52 -4.81
CA LEU A 352 13.39 17.37 -4.36
C LEU A 352 13.86 18.37 -3.29
N GLY A 353 14.78 17.96 -2.42
CA GLY A 353 15.37 18.85 -1.42
C GLY A 353 16.22 19.95 -2.05
N ARG A 354 16.97 19.62 -3.10
CA ARG A 354 17.81 20.60 -3.82
C ARG A 354 16.98 21.66 -4.53
N THR A 355 15.90 21.27 -5.20
CA THR A 355 14.99 22.22 -5.87
C THR A 355 14.38 23.19 -4.88
N ARG A 356 13.90 22.70 -3.72
CA ARG A 356 13.36 23.57 -2.67
C ARG A 356 14.38 24.54 -2.09
N ASN A 357 15.64 24.12 -1.93
CA ASN A 357 16.69 25.03 -1.46
C ASN A 357 16.98 26.11 -2.50
N TYR A 358 17.06 25.73 -3.78
CA TYR A 358 17.25 26.67 -4.88
C TYR A 358 16.12 27.71 -4.96
N ASP A 359 14.85 27.29 -4.89
CA ASP A 359 13.69 28.20 -4.95
C ASP A 359 13.64 29.13 -3.73
N ARG A 360 14.01 28.63 -2.54
CA ARG A 360 14.09 29.43 -1.31
C ARG A 360 15.21 30.47 -1.39
N ASP A 361 16.37 30.09 -1.92
CA ASP A 361 17.51 30.99 -2.08
C ASP A 361 17.25 32.04 -3.18
N ALA A 362 16.59 31.65 -4.27
CA ALA A 362 16.18 32.56 -5.34
C ALA A 362 15.10 33.55 -4.88
N GLY A 363 14.07 33.09 -4.17
CA GLY A 363 13.02 33.95 -3.61
C GLY A 363 13.55 34.88 -2.50
N GLY A 364 14.51 34.42 -1.69
CA GLY A 364 15.20 35.25 -0.71
C GLY A 364 16.07 36.33 -1.35
N ALA A 365 16.72 36.02 -2.48
CA ALA A 365 17.49 36.99 -3.25
C ALA A 365 16.61 38.06 -3.91
N GLU A 366 15.46 37.69 -4.51
CA GLU A 366 14.50 38.64 -5.08
C GLU A 366 13.86 39.54 -4.01
N ALA A 367 13.46 38.96 -2.87
CA ALA A 367 12.92 39.75 -1.75
C ALA A 367 13.95 40.73 -1.17
N GLY A 368 15.22 40.32 -1.08
CA GLY A 368 16.33 41.18 -0.66
C GLY A 368 16.76 42.25 -1.67
N ILE A 369 16.37 42.11 -2.95
CA ILE A 369 16.56 43.13 -3.99
C ILE A 369 15.40 44.15 -3.92
N LEU A 370 14.16 43.68 -3.74
CA LEU A 370 12.98 44.55 -3.57
C LEU A 370 13.08 45.42 -2.31
N GLN A 371 13.50 44.86 -1.16
CA GLN A 371 13.73 45.65 0.06
C GLN A 371 14.82 46.71 -0.11
N ARG A 372 15.92 46.40 -0.81
CA ARG A 372 16.98 47.37 -1.10
C ARG A 372 16.54 48.44 -2.11
N GLY A 373 15.60 48.13 -2.99
CA GLY A 373 14.96 49.10 -3.89
C GLY A 373 14.10 50.10 -3.13
N ASP A 374 13.27 49.62 -2.20
CA ASP A 374 12.39 50.44 -1.36
C ASP A 374 13.16 51.32 -0.37
N GLU A 375 14.23 50.82 0.24
CA GLU A 375 15.09 51.61 1.12
C GLU A 375 15.81 52.74 0.36
N ARG A 376 16.26 52.48 -0.88
CA ARG A 376 16.86 53.50 -1.75
C ARG A 376 15.84 54.55 -2.21
N ALA A 377 14.60 54.15 -2.50
CA ALA A 377 13.54 55.09 -2.86
C ALA A 377 13.16 56.00 -1.68
N ARG A 378 13.06 55.45 -0.45
CA ARG A 378 12.81 56.24 0.77
C ARG A 378 13.96 57.18 1.13
N ALA A 379 15.20 56.76 0.90
CA ALA A 379 16.37 57.62 1.12
C ALA A 379 16.45 58.78 0.10
N ALA A 380 15.99 58.55 -1.14
CA ALA A 380 15.93 59.60 -2.16
C ALA A 380 14.83 60.64 -1.86
N ASP A 381 13.68 60.22 -1.31
CA ASP A 381 12.58 61.11 -0.91
C ASP A 381 12.99 62.01 0.27
N GLN A 382 13.74 61.47 1.24
CA GLN A 382 14.26 62.27 2.38
C GLN A 382 15.36 63.27 1.99
N LEU A 383 16.05 63.07 0.86
CA LEU A 383 17.04 64.01 0.34
C LEU A 383 16.41 65.11 -0.53
N GLY A 384 15.19 64.90 -1.05
CA GLY A 384 14.44 65.89 -1.82
C GLY A 384 13.80 67.00 -0.97
N ASP A 385 13.44 66.69 0.28
CA ASP A 385 12.75 67.61 1.19
C ASP A 385 13.68 68.63 1.89
N HIS A 386 15.00 68.51 1.70
CA HIS A 386 15.99 69.46 2.24
C HIS A 386 16.52 70.47 1.20
N ALA A 387 15.93 70.51 0.00
CA ALA A 387 16.35 71.39 -1.10
C ALA A 387 15.32 72.48 -1.50
N GLN A 388 14.41 72.87 -0.59
CA GLN A 388 13.53 74.03 -0.76
C GLN A 388 14.04 75.27 -0.03
#